data_AF-A0A4R9VDL7-F1
#
_entry.id   AF-A0A4R9VDL7-F1
#
_cell.length_a   1.000
_cell.length_b   1.000
_cell.length_c   1.000
_cell.angle_alpha   90.00
_cell.angle_beta   90.00
_cell.angle_gamma   90.00
#
_symmetry.space_group_name_H-M   'P 1'
#
loop_
_entity.id
_entity.type
_entity.pdbx_description
1 polymer ?
#
loop_
_entity_poly.entity_id
_entity_poly.type
_entity_poly.pdbx_seq_one_letter_code
_entity_poly.pdbx_strand_id
1 'polypeptide(L)'
;VDHEDSFVHTLANYFRQTGANVSTVRSPVPEEVFERLKPDLVVLSPGPGTPKDFDCAATIKKARSRELPVFGVCLGLQALAEAYGGELRQLHIPMHGKPSRIRVSKPGIIFSGLPKEVTVGRYHSIFADPVRLPDDFVVTAET
;
A
#
# COMPACT_ATOMS: atom_id res chain seq x y z
N VAL A 1 0.59 -9.78 -0.01
CA VAL A 1 1.64 -9.97 -1.04
C VAL A 1 2.91 -9.37 -0.51
N ASP A 2 3.92 -10.21 -0.31
CA ASP A 2 5.26 -9.87 0.15
C ASP A 2 6.12 -9.46 -1.04
N HIS A 3 6.60 -8.22 -1.02
CA HIS A 3 7.57 -7.64 -1.97
C HIS A 3 8.98 -7.62 -1.37
N GLU A 4 9.35 -8.71 -0.68
CA GLU A 4 10.67 -8.88 -0.05
C GLU A 4 10.96 -7.85 1.05
N ASP A 5 9.93 -7.56 1.85
CA ASP A 5 10.03 -6.60 2.95
C ASP A 5 10.35 -7.25 4.29
N SER A 6 11.21 -6.61 5.06
CA SER A 6 11.58 -7.09 6.40
C SER A 6 10.44 -6.94 7.42
N PHE A 7 9.45 -6.09 7.16
CA PHE A 7 8.30 -5.85 8.05
C PHE A 7 7.03 -6.59 7.63
N VAL A 8 7.05 -7.43 6.59
CA VAL A 8 5.84 -8.11 6.08
C VAL A 8 5.17 -8.98 7.15
N HIS A 9 5.96 -9.65 7.99
CA HIS A 9 5.44 -10.47 9.07
C HIS A 9 4.88 -9.63 10.23
N THR A 10 5.45 -8.45 10.48
CA THR A 10 4.90 -7.47 11.44
C THR A 10 3.56 -6.95 10.95
N LEU A 11 3.46 -6.57 9.67
CA LEU A 11 2.20 -6.14 9.05
C LEU A 11 1.15 -7.26 9.12
N ALA A 12 1.51 -8.48 8.71
CA ALA A 12 0.61 -9.63 8.79
C ALA A 12 0.15 -9.91 10.22
N ASN A 13 1.02 -9.73 11.22
CA ASN A 13 0.66 -9.88 12.63
C ASN A 13 -0.37 -8.84 13.08
N TYR A 14 -0.25 -7.58 12.66
CA TYR A 14 -1.27 -6.56 12.99
C TYR A 14 -2.65 -6.91 12.41
N PHE A 15 -2.71 -7.42 11.18
CA PHE A 15 -3.99 -7.92 10.63
C PHE A 15 -4.52 -9.13 11.40
N ARG A 16 -3.68 -10.09 11.79
CA ARG A 16 -4.12 -11.23 12.60
C ARG A 16 -4.70 -10.80 13.95
N GLN A 17 -4.15 -9.75 14.57
CA GLN A 17 -4.68 -9.20 15.82
C GLN A 17 -6.09 -8.62 15.70
N THR A 18 -6.56 -8.29 14.49
CA THR A 18 -7.97 -7.90 14.26
C THR A 18 -8.91 -9.11 14.13
N GLY A 19 -8.39 -10.34 14.28
CA GLY A 19 -9.13 -11.58 14.04
C GLY A 19 -9.14 -12.03 12.58
N ALA A 20 -8.41 -11.36 11.68
CA ALA A 20 -8.35 -11.76 10.27
C ALA A 20 -7.51 -13.02 10.06
N ASN A 21 -7.96 -13.90 9.16
CA ASN A 21 -7.14 -14.99 8.65
C ASN A 21 -6.17 -14.46 7.59
N VAL A 22 -4.86 -14.51 7.87
CA VAL A 22 -3.84 -13.90 7.01
C VAL A 22 -2.88 -14.93 6.46
N SER A 23 -2.87 -15.07 5.12
CA SER A 23 -1.86 -15.80 4.36
C SER A 23 -0.88 -14.82 3.70
N THR A 24 0.42 -15.08 3.87
CA THR A 24 1.48 -14.32 3.20
C THR A 24 1.93 -15.09 1.96
N VAL A 25 1.94 -14.43 0.81
CA VAL A 25 2.42 -14.97 -0.48
C VAL A 25 3.43 -13.99 -1.06
N ARG A 26 4.51 -14.50 -1.65
CA ARG A 26 5.58 -13.68 -2.25
C ARG A 26 5.24 -13.33 -3.70
N SER A 27 5.67 -12.15 -4.14
CA SER A 27 5.59 -11.75 -5.55
C SER A 27 6.60 -12.54 -6.41
N PRO A 28 6.30 -12.86 -7.69
CA PRO A 28 5.03 -12.65 -8.41
C PRO A 28 3.93 -13.57 -7.89
N VAL A 29 2.68 -13.11 -7.94
CA VAL A 29 1.50 -13.88 -7.48
C VAL A 29 0.84 -14.63 -8.64
N PRO A 30 0.86 -15.98 -8.66
CA PRO A 30 0.15 -16.78 -9.65
C PRO A 30 -1.37 -16.66 -9.53
N GLU A 31 -2.09 -16.94 -10.62
CA GLU A 31 -3.55 -16.86 -10.66
C GLU A 31 -4.19 -17.87 -9.68
N GLU A 32 -3.62 -19.07 -9.58
CA GLU A 32 -4.17 -20.16 -8.75
C GLU A 32 -4.17 -19.81 -7.26
N VAL A 33 -3.35 -18.83 -6.84
CA VAL A 33 -3.34 -18.35 -5.45
C VAL A 33 -4.68 -17.72 -5.09
N PHE A 34 -5.30 -16.97 -6.00
CA PHE A 34 -6.60 -16.34 -5.76
C PHE A 34 -7.71 -17.38 -5.66
N GLU A 35 -7.68 -18.41 -6.51
CA GLU A 35 -8.67 -19.50 -6.48
C GLU A 35 -8.55 -20.39 -5.24
N ARG A 36 -7.32 -20.64 -4.79
CA ARG A 36 -7.05 -21.46 -3.61
C ARG A 36 -7.36 -20.72 -2.32
N LEU A 37 -6.90 -19.48 -2.19
CA LEU A 37 -7.02 -18.72 -0.93
C LEU A 37 -8.35 -18.00 -0.80
N LYS A 38 -9.01 -17.64 -1.91
CA LYS A 38 -10.27 -16.89 -1.97
C LYS A 38 -10.27 -15.68 -1.01
N PRO A 39 -9.32 -14.74 -1.16
CA PRO A 39 -9.17 -13.64 -0.20
C PRO A 39 -10.28 -12.60 -0.37
N ASP A 40 -10.71 -11.97 0.72
CA ASP A 40 -11.63 -10.83 0.71
C ASP A 40 -10.90 -9.47 0.57
N LEU A 41 -9.58 -9.45 0.80
CA LEU A 41 -8.73 -8.25 0.74
C LEU A 41 -7.32 -8.64 0.29
N VAL A 42 -6.76 -7.86 -0.64
CA VAL A 42 -5.36 -7.98 -1.04
C VAL A 42 -4.54 -6.89 -0.38
N VAL A 43 -3.59 -7.27 0.47
CA VAL A 43 -2.63 -6.32 1.07
C VAL A 43 -1.31 -6.37 0.32
N LEU A 44 -0.85 -5.23 -0.18
CA LEU A 44 0.46 -5.04 -0.80
C LEU A 44 1.44 -4.52 0.25
N SER A 45 2.46 -5.32 0.58
CA SER A 45 3.45 -4.95 1.58
C SER A 45 4.33 -3.78 1.11
N PRO A 46 5.11 -3.17 2.03
CA PRO A 46 6.31 -2.43 1.65
C PRO A 46 7.28 -3.33 0.86
N GLY A 47 8.39 -2.77 0.40
CA GLY A 47 9.47 -3.49 -0.26
C GLY A 47 10.62 -2.53 -0.62
N PRO A 48 11.80 -3.06 -0.99
CA PRO A 48 12.86 -2.27 -1.60
C PRO A 48 12.48 -1.87 -3.04
N GLY A 49 13.27 -1.02 -3.69
CA GLY A 49 13.08 -0.72 -5.12
C GLY A 49 11.78 0.00 -5.47
N THR A 50 11.19 -0.39 -6.60
CA THR A 50 10.01 0.24 -7.21
C THR A 50 8.90 -0.78 -7.48
N PRO A 51 7.63 -0.35 -7.64
CA PRO A 51 6.52 -1.27 -7.92
C PRO A 51 6.72 -2.16 -9.15
N LYS A 52 7.47 -1.67 -10.15
CA LYS A 52 7.78 -2.42 -11.37
C LYS A 52 8.65 -3.65 -11.10
N ASP A 53 9.54 -3.58 -10.12
CA ASP A 53 10.48 -4.67 -9.78
C ASP A 53 9.74 -5.93 -9.30
N PHE A 54 8.50 -5.78 -8.82
CA PHE A 54 7.67 -6.86 -8.30
C PHE A 54 6.40 -7.13 -9.12
N ASP A 55 6.29 -6.57 -10.32
CA ASP A 55 5.10 -6.69 -11.18
C ASP A 55 3.78 -6.41 -10.42
N CYS A 56 3.79 -5.37 -9.58
CA CYS A 56 2.64 -5.04 -8.75
C CYS A 56 1.40 -4.73 -9.59
N ALA A 57 1.57 -4.14 -10.78
CA ALA A 57 0.49 -3.83 -11.71
C ALA A 57 -0.29 -5.08 -12.14
N ALA A 58 0.40 -6.19 -12.45
CA ALA A 58 -0.28 -7.45 -12.77
C ALA A 58 -1.07 -8.00 -11.57
N THR A 59 -0.49 -7.92 -10.37
CA THR A 59 -1.16 -8.37 -9.13
C THR A 59 -2.40 -7.53 -8.82
N ILE A 60 -2.30 -6.20 -8.96
CA ILE A 60 -3.43 -5.28 -8.79
C ILE A 60 -4.52 -5.60 -9.83
N LYS A 61 -4.15 -5.79 -11.09
CA LYS A 61 -5.10 -6.14 -12.16
C LYS A 61 -5.85 -7.45 -11.84
N LYS A 62 -5.15 -8.49 -11.40
CA LYS A 62 -5.75 -9.79 -11.00
C LYS A 62 -6.70 -9.67 -9.81
N ALA A 63 -6.36 -8.83 -8.84
CA ALA A 63 -7.22 -8.56 -7.68
C ALA A 63 -8.48 -7.79 -8.10
N ARG A 64 -8.31 -6.76 -8.94
CA ARG A 64 -9.42 -5.89 -9.38
C ARG A 64 -10.36 -6.56 -10.38
N SER A 65 -9.86 -7.47 -11.22
CA SER A 65 -10.74 -8.29 -12.10
C SER A 65 -11.65 -9.23 -11.32
N ARG A 66 -11.39 -9.42 -10.01
CA ARG A 66 -12.21 -10.17 -9.05
C ARG A 66 -12.95 -9.25 -8.09
N GLU A 67 -12.97 -7.94 -8.37
CA GLU A 67 -13.62 -6.92 -7.54
C GLU A 67 -13.06 -6.82 -6.11
N LEU A 68 -11.87 -7.35 -5.86
CA LEU A 68 -11.27 -7.33 -4.54
C LEU A 68 -10.76 -5.93 -4.17
N PRO A 69 -10.98 -5.48 -2.91
CA PRO A 69 -10.29 -4.31 -2.40
C PRO A 69 -8.79 -4.59 -2.29
N VAL A 70 -7.99 -3.54 -2.51
CA VAL A 70 -6.52 -3.60 -2.42
C VAL A 70 -6.05 -2.53 -1.46
N PHE A 71 -5.26 -2.92 -0.47
CA PHE A 71 -4.66 -2.00 0.51
C PHE A 71 -3.14 -2.02 0.36
N GLY A 72 -2.54 -0.86 0.18
CA GLY A 72 -1.10 -0.72 -0.06
C GLY A 72 -0.38 0.02 1.05
N VAL A 73 0.78 -0.50 1.46
CA VAL A 73 1.68 0.15 2.44
C VAL A 73 3.01 0.45 1.77
N CYS A 74 3.52 1.69 1.88
CA CYS A 74 4.79 2.10 1.25
C CYS A 74 4.82 1.78 -0.26
N LEU A 75 5.63 0.81 -0.69
CA LEU A 75 5.71 0.32 -2.07
C LEU A 75 4.34 -0.13 -2.58
N GLY A 76 3.52 -0.76 -1.73
CA GLY A 76 2.16 -1.12 -2.10
C GLY A 76 1.26 0.09 -2.41
N LEU A 77 1.43 1.22 -1.71
CA LEU A 77 0.68 2.44 -1.99
C LEU A 77 1.17 3.11 -3.28
N GLN A 78 2.50 3.13 -3.47
CA GLN A 78 3.14 3.58 -4.71
C GLN A 78 2.67 2.78 -5.92
N ALA A 79 2.58 1.45 -5.77
CA ALA A 79 2.08 0.55 -6.80
C ALA A 79 0.63 0.86 -7.20
N LEU A 80 -0.22 1.20 -6.22
CA LEU A 80 -1.59 1.61 -6.50
C LEU A 80 -1.61 2.92 -7.29
N ALA A 81 -0.81 3.92 -6.90
CA ALA A 81 -0.72 5.17 -7.67
C ALA A 81 -0.31 4.91 -9.13
N GLU A 82 0.78 4.16 -9.36
CA GLU A 82 1.26 3.85 -10.73
C GLU A 82 0.27 3.01 -11.54
N ALA A 83 -0.34 1.99 -10.93
CA ALA A 83 -1.24 1.08 -11.64
C ALA A 83 -2.48 1.78 -12.23
N TYR A 84 -2.84 2.95 -11.69
CA TYR A 84 -3.95 3.77 -12.17
C TYR A 84 -3.49 5.05 -12.88
N GLY A 85 -2.21 5.15 -13.25
CA GLY A 85 -1.68 6.25 -14.08
C GLY A 85 -1.11 7.45 -13.32
N GLY A 86 -0.96 7.35 -12.00
CA GLY A 86 -0.22 8.33 -11.20
C GLY A 86 1.28 8.27 -11.45
N GLU A 87 1.96 9.41 -11.23
CA GLU A 87 3.42 9.52 -11.34
C GLU A 87 4.09 9.40 -9.96
N LEU A 88 5.15 8.61 -9.87
CA LEU A 88 6.01 8.57 -8.68
C LEU A 88 7.22 9.50 -8.84
N ARG A 89 7.58 10.16 -7.75
CA ARG A 89 8.77 11.01 -7.66
C ARG A 89 9.60 10.67 -6.44
N GLN A 90 10.86 11.10 -6.48
CA GLN A 90 11.82 10.89 -5.41
C GLN A 90 11.98 12.16 -4.57
N LEU A 91 12.00 12.00 -3.25
CA LEU A 91 12.32 13.05 -2.30
C LEU A 91 13.81 13.37 -2.38
N HIS A 92 14.14 14.64 -2.25
CA HIS A 92 15.53 15.12 -2.15
C HIS A 92 16.26 14.52 -0.93
N ILE A 93 15.55 14.31 0.17
CA ILE A 93 16.08 13.75 1.42
C ILE A 93 15.27 12.51 1.80
N PRO A 94 15.91 11.33 1.91
CA PRO A 94 15.26 10.11 2.39
C PRO A 94 14.68 10.26 3.80
N MET A 95 13.47 9.73 4.01
CA MET A 95 12.77 9.75 5.29
C MET A 95 12.77 8.35 5.93
N HIS A 96 13.95 7.79 6.26
CA HIS A 96 14.07 6.50 6.93
C HIS A 96 13.95 6.61 8.46
N GLY A 97 12.90 6.01 9.03
CA GLY A 97 12.70 5.92 10.48
C GLY A 97 12.38 7.24 11.17
N LYS A 98 11.93 8.24 10.42
CA LYS A 98 11.62 9.57 10.95
C LYS A 98 10.13 9.71 11.24
N PRO A 99 9.73 10.22 12.42
CA PRO A 99 8.35 10.58 12.65
C PRO A 99 7.97 11.75 11.73
N SER A 100 6.73 11.76 11.26
CA SER A 100 6.15 12.89 10.57
C SER A 100 4.71 13.07 11.02
N ARG A 101 4.33 14.33 11.18
CA ARG A 101 2.93 14.68 11.42
C ARG A 101 2.23 14.70 10.08
N ILE A 102 1.15 13.95 9.95
CA ILE A 102 0.24 14.03 8.81
C ILE A 102 -1.04 14.74 9.22
N ARG A 103 -1.62 15.49 8.30
CA ARG A 103 -2.96 16.05 8.42
C ARG A 103 -3.93 15.17 7.65
N VAL A 104 -4.97 14.68 8.33
CA VAL A 104 -6.08 13.94 7.74
C VAL A 104 -7.12 14.95 7.25
N SER A 105 -7.30 15.04 5.93
CA SER A 105 -8.24 15.96 5.30
C SER A 105 -9.59 15.32 5.03
N LYS A 106 -9.59 14.03 4.67
CA LYS A 106 -10.79 13.23 4.37
C LYS A 106 -10.61 11.86 5.02
N PRO A 107 -11.16 11.61 6.23
CA PRO A 107 -10.78 10.45 7.01
C PRO A 107 -11.14 9.11 6.35
N GLY A 108 -12.26 9.06 5.62
CA GLY A 108 -12.74 7.83 4.99
C GLY A 108 -12.86 6.69 5.99
N ILE A 109 -12.73 5.46 5.50
CA ILE A 109 -12.74 4.25 6.35
C ILE A 109 -11.40 4.11 7.09
N ILE A 110 -10.28 4.43 6.44
CA ILE A 110 -8.93 4.16 6.95
C ILE A 110 -8.55 5.02 8.16
N PHE A 111 -8.89 6.30 8.17
CA PHE A 111 -8.58 7.21 9.28
C PHE A 111 -9.80 7.48 10.18
N SER A 112 -10.85 6.66 10.08
CA SER A 112 -12.04 6.80 10.92
C SER A 112 -11.66 6.65 12.40
N GLY A 113 -12.15 7.57 13.24
CA GLY A 113 -11.85 7.59 14.68
C GLY A 113 -10.48 8.16 15.06
N LEU A 114 -9.63 8.50 14.08
CA LEU A 114 -8.34 9.16 14.34
C LEU A 114 -8.48 10.69 14.39
N PRO A 115 -7.61 11.39 15.16
CA PRO A 115 -7.58 12.85 15.17
C PRO A 115 -7.19 13.42 13.80
N LYS A 116 -7.48 14.70 13.57
CA LYS A 116 -7.12 15.41 12.33
C LYS A 116 -5.62 15.46 12.08
N GLU A 117 -4.80 15.26 13.11
CA GLU A 117 -3.35 15.21 12.99
C GLU A 117 -2.83 13.99 13.73
N VAL A 118 -2.05 13.17 13.01
CA VAL A 118 -1.52 11.90 13.51
C VAL A 118 -0.01 11.88 13.28
N THR A 119 0.76 11.35 14.22
CA THR A 119 2.18 11.08 14.02
C THR A 119 2.36 9.69 13.44
N VAL A 120 3.00 9.59 12.28
CA VAL A 120 3.29 8.33 11.60
C VAL A 120 4.79 8.14 11.39
N GLY A 121 5.25 6.90 11.33
CA GLY A 121 6.61 6.57 10.90
C GLY A 121 6.71 6.62 9.37
N ARG A 122 7.72 7.30 8.85
CA ARG A 122 8.06 7.25 7.41
C ARG A 122 9.32 6.44 7.21
N TYR A 123 9.36 5.70 6.10
CA TYR A 123 10.50 4.87 5.70
C TYR A 123 10.85 5.00 4.20
N HIS A 124 10.30 6.01 3.50
CA HIS A 124 10.28 6.04 2.04
C HIS A 124 11.09 7.22 1.48
N SER A 125 11.66 7.01 0.30
CA SER A 125 12.25 8.05 -0.54
C SER A 125 11.40 8.38 -1.76
N ILE A 126 10.41 7.54 -2.09
CA ILE A 126 9.52 7.70 -3.25
C ILE A 126 8.11 8.05 -2.77
N PHE A 127 7.44 8.94 -3.48
CA PHE A 127 6.08 9.39 -3.19
C PHE A 127 5.26 9.52 -4.48
N ALA A 128 3.93 9.40 -4.37
CA ALA A 128 3.02 9.70 -5.47
C ALA A 128 2.84 11.21 -5.59
N ASP A 129 3.08 11.79 -6.77
CA ASP A 129 2.93 13.22 -6.99
C ASP A 129 1.44 13.60 -7.00
N PRO A 130 0.94 14.36 -6.01
CA PRO A 130 -0.47 14.70 -5.92
C PRO A 130 -0.97 15.54 -7.11
N VAL A 131 -0.09 16.27 -7.81
CA VAL A 131 -0.45 17.06 -9.01
C VAL A 131 -0.68 16.17 -10.23
N ARG A 132 -0.12 14.95 -10.21
CA ARG A 132 -0.16 13.98 -11.32
C ARG A 132 -1.00 12.76 -10.98
N LEU A 133 -1.71 12.76 -9.84
CA LEU A 133 -2.68 11.72 -9.53
C LEU A 133 -3.93 11.92 -10.39
N PRO A 134 -4.55 10.83 -10.90
CA PRO A 134 -5.85 10.91 -11.57
C PRO A 134 -6.93 11.47 -10.64
N ASP A 135 -7.95 12.13 -11.21
CA ASP A 135 -9.06 12.74 -10.45
C ASP A 135 -9.86 11.74 -9.60
N ASP A 136 -9.83 10.45 -9.97
CA ASP A 136 -10.46 9.36 -9.21
C ASP A 136 -9.74 9.06 -7.89
N PHE A 137 -8.51 9.58 -7.68
CA PHE A 137 -7.82 9.49 -6.40
C PHE A 137 -8.28 10.58 -5.44
N VAL A 138 -8.69 10.14 -4.26
CA VAL A 138 -8.93 11.05 -3.14
C VAL A 138 -7.71 11.04 -2.22
N VAL A 139 -6.95 12.13 -2.20
CA VAL A 139 -5.90 12.35 -1.19
C VAL A 139 -6.58 12.53 0.18
N THR A 140 -6.37 11.58 1.07
CA THR A 140 -7.02 11.52 2.39
C THR A 140 -6.14 12.06 3.53
N ALA A 141 -4.81 12.04 3.34
CA ALA A 141 -3.84 12.60 4.28
C ALA A 141 -2.55 13.04 3.56
N GLU A 142 -1.88 14.05 4.13
CA GLU A 142 -0.63 14.63 3.63
C GLU A 142 0.28 15.07 4.77
N THR A 143 1.59 15.19 4.51
CA THR A 143 2.59 15.72 5.47
C THR A 143 2.81 17.21 5.29
#